data_AF-A0A8X7MHW8-F1
#
_entry.id   AF-A0A8X7MHW8-F1
#
_cell.length_a   1.000
_cell.length_b   1.000
_cell.length_c   1.000
_cell.angle_alpha   90.00
_cell.angle_beta   90.00
_cell.angle_gamma   90.00
#
_symmetry.space_group_name_H-M   'P 1'
#
loop_
_entity.id
_entity.type
_entity.pdbx_description
1 polymer ?
#
loop_
_entity_poly.entity_id
_entity_poly.type
_entity_poly.pdbx_seq_one_letter_code
_entity_poly.pdbx_strand_id
1 'polypeptide(L)'
;RTVHLESQQDFHVLPLFSPGLCLGLDSITAHDVRLAPARQTAAIDGYAFPVREHISGPHTADAALHTAVDTEILAGRYVWVPVDASCLAPGVDHTVHPRLSVDEDQGTQLAGPTALIQHSARAHVLVGNSGPVSCLVGRGTIVADAIAARLGDVASSSSECFAVGTPETGSDADATWLRRDVDAATPVNPFEGTDDGTSDLTRQAVTTMVDDQFRVGITDGGGAPQEIVDVLRAHRDAFALDGRPGRVVSQEMPIDLKPDADVRPVPPRRASPEKRRAMDAAIDQLLDWDIIEPSSSPVSFPVLMVKQYDKWRFCVDYRHLNTATVSDRYPLPTIDSIFNTLLGKRIFSSLDATRGYHQMPVREGDRWKTAFTCHRGLYQYKTVPFGLKNAPAVFQRLMDRILGDLRWRHAVVYIDDVVIASHTMAEHAAALDALLRNATSAGLRFSLAKCTFAVPSLVLLGRKVSGAGVAVWEDRAKA
;
A
#
# COMPACT_ATOMS: atom_id res chain seq x y z
N ARG A 1 -41.48 7.98 -42.07
CA ARG A 1 -40.20 8.45 -42.65
C ARG A 1 -39.31 8.83 -41.49
N THR A 2 -38.39 7.94 -41.11
CA THR A 2 -37.40 8.23 -40.06
C THR A 2 -36.38 9.19 -40.66
N VAL A 3 -36.34 10.42 -40.17
CA VAL A 3 -35.36 11.41 -40.60
C VAL A 3 -34.12 11.18 -39.74
N HIS A 4 -33.05 10.70 -40.36
CA HIS A 4 -31.75 10.59 -39.70
C HIS A 4 -31.01 11.90 -39.93
N LEU A 5 -30.73 12.63 -38.85
CA LEU A 5 -29.85 13.80 -38.88
C LEU A 5 -28.44 13.28 -38.64
N GLU A 6 -27.59 13.31 -39.66
CA GLU A 6 -26.17 13.03 -39.53
C GLU A 6 -25.42 14.35 -39.57
N SER A 7 -24.60 14.62 -38.55
CA SER A 7 -23.76 15.80 -38.47
C SER A 7 -22.35 15.35 -38.16
N GLN A 8 -21.41 15.73 -39.02
CA GLN A 8 -19.98 15.54 -38.81
C GLN A 8 -19.42 16.85 -38.24
N GLN A 9 -18.85 16.81 -37.05
CA GLN A 9 -18.19 17.95 -36.42
C GLN A 9 -16.74 17.60 -36.13
N ASP A 10 -15.82 18.42 -36.65
CA ASP A 10 -14.39 18.27 -36.41
C ASP A 10 -14.01 19.11 -35.20
N PHE A 11 -13.61 18.44 -34.11
CA PHE A 11 -13.12 19.11 -32.90
C PHE A 11 -11.61 19.31 -33.02
N HIS A 12 -11.17 20.56 -33.14
CA HIS A 12 -9.76 20.91 -33.19
C HIS A 12 -9.36 21.73 -31.96
N VAL A 13 -8.28 21.32 -31.29
CA VAL A 13 -7.56 22.15 -30.33
C VAL A 13 -6.52 22.95 -31.12
N LEU A 14 -6.77 24.23 -31.36
CA LEU A 14 -5.83 25.08 -32.09
C LEU A 14 -4.70 25.52 -31.15
N PRO A 15 -3.43 25.22 -31.45
CA PRO A 15 -2.30 25.53 -30.56
C PRO A 15 -2.02 27.04 -30.39
N LEU A 16 -2.65 27.89 -31.21
CA LEU A 16 -2.46 29.35 -31.21
C LEU A 16 -3.54 30.13 -30.46
N PHE A 17 -4.55 29.46 -29.90
CA PHE A 17 -5.59 30.09 -29.09
C PHE A 17 -5.37 29.83 -27.61
N SER A 18 -5.80 30.78 -26.76
CA SER A 18 -5.69 30.70 -25.30
C SER A 18 -6.13 29.32 -24.78
N PRO A 19 -5.44 28.75 -23.77
CA PRO A 19 -5.80 27.44 -23.24
C PRO A 19 -7.27 27.42 -22.81
N GLY A 20 -8.07 26.59 -23.49
CA GLY A 20 -9.51 26.44 -23.22
C GLY A 20 -10.45 26.72 -24.40
N LEU A 21 -9.98 27.25 -25.54
CA LEU A 21 -10.85 27.44 -26.71
C LEU A 21 -10.82 26.21 -27.64
N CYS A 22 -11.72 25.26 -27.43
CA CYS A 22 -12.02 24.20 -28.39
C CYS A 22 -13.07 24.71 -29.39
N LEU A 23 -12.76 24.81 -30.68
CA LEU A 23 -13.78 25.04 -31.69
C LEU A 23 -14.75 23.84 -31.68
N GLY A 24 -16.02 24.13 -31.41
CA GLY A 24 -17.07 23.13 -31.15
C GLY A 24 -17.61 23.16 -29.71
N LEU A 25 -16.84 23.63 -28.72
CA LEU A 25 -17.36 23.82 -27.35
C LEU A 25 -18.46 24.89 -27.32
N ASP A 26 -18.35 25.93 -28.15
CA ASP A 26 -19.33 26.99 -28.26
C ASP A 26 -20.66 26.48 -28.84
N SER A 27 -20.61 25.58 -29.84
CA SER A 27 -21.80 24.91 -30.38
C SER A 27 -22.38 23.91 -29.38
N ILE A 28 -21.54 23.16 -28.68
CA ILE A 28 -21.92 22.25 -27.59
C ILE A 28 -22.61 23.01 -26.46
N THR A 29 -22.04 24.14 -26.03
CA THR A 29 -22.57 24.96 -24.93
C THR A 29 -23.83 25.72 -25.35
N ALA A 30 -23.88 26.22 -26.60
CA ALA A 30 -25.05 26.93 -27.13
C ALA A 30 -26.28 26.02 -27.35
N HIS A 31 -26.08 24.72 -27.56
CA HIS A 31 -27.17 23.76 -27.79
C HIS A 31 -27.30 22.71 -26.67
N ASP A 32 -26.71 22.94 -25.48
CA ASP A 32 -26.64 22.01 -24.33
C ASP A 32 -26.32 20.55 -24.75
N VAL A 33 -25.37 20.39 -25.67
CA VAL A 33 -24.89 19.08 -26.09
C VAL A 33 -24.06 18.51 -24.95
N ARG A 34 -24.45 17.35 -24.43
CA ARG A 34 -23.71 16.63 -23.38
C ARG A 34 -23.12 15.36 -23.97
N LEU A 35 -21.81 15.29 -24.05
CA LEU A 35 -21.10 14.10 -24.47
C LEU A 35 -20.80 13.22 -23.24
N ALA A 36 -21.10 11.93 -23.33
CA ALA A 36 -20.68 10.90 -22.39
C ALA A 36 -19.80 9.88 -23.13
N PRO A 37 -18.49 10.17 -23.29
CA PRO A 37 -17.56 9.38 -24.10
C PRO A 37 -17.43 7.94 -23.62
N ALA A 38 -17.39 7.72 -22.30
CA ALA A 38 -17.38 6.39 -21.69
C ALA A 38 -18.62 5.54 -22.03
N ARG A 39 -19.74 6.17 -22.39
CA ARG A 39 -20.98 5.51 -22.79
C ARG A 39 -21.23 5.55 -24.29
N GLN A 40 -20.35 6.21 -25.06
CA GLN A 40 -20.53 6.48 -26.49
C GLN A 40 -21.90 7.09 -26.81
N THR A 41 -22.37 8.01 -25.97
CA THR A 41 -23.67 8.67 -26.13
C THR A 41 -23.52 10.18 -26.02
N ALA A 42 -24.25 10.92 -26.83
CA ALA A 42 -24.47 12.35 -26.69
C ALA A 42 -25.92 12.60 -26.31
N ALA A 43 -26.20 13.72 -25.65
CA ALA A 43 -27.56 14.21 -25.41
C ALA A 43 -27.69 15.66 -25.86
N ILE A 44 -28.80 16.02 -26.51
CA ILE A 44 -29.15 17.39 -26.91
C ILE A 44 -30.65 17.58 -26.63
N ASP A 45 -31.03 18.63 -25.90
CA ASP A 45 -32.43 18.98 -25.61
C ASP A 45 -33.31 17.79 -25.15
N GLY A 46 -32.73 16.88 -24.36
CA GLY A 46 -33.40 15.69 -23.84
C GLY A 46 -33.39 14.45 -24.75
N TYR A 47 -32.82 14.53 -25.95
CA TYR A 47 -32.64 13.38 -26.85
C TYR A 47 -31.25 12.80 -26.72
N ALA A 48 -31.14 11.49 -26.51
CA ALA A 48 -29.86 10.78 -26.49
C ALA A 48 -29.61 10.03 -27.80
N PHE A 49 -28.39 10.11 -28.33
CA PHE A 49 -27.99 9.42 -29.57
C PHE A 49 -26.57 8.86 -29.46
N PRO A 50 -26.25 7.78 -30.20
CA PRO A 50 -24.93 7.17 -30.16
C PRO A 50 -23.89 8.09 -30.83
N VAL A 51 -22.69 8.12 -30.26
CA VAL A 51 -21.52 8.80 -30.80
C VAL A 51 -20.54 7.75 -31.30
N ARG A 52 -19.95 7.97 -32.47
CA ARG A 52 -18.89 7.12 -33.01
C ARG A 52 -17.64 7.95 -33.21
N GLU A 53 -16.54 7.53 -32.61
CA GLU A 53 -15.22 8.09 -32.86
C GLU A 53 -14.67 7.44 -34.13
N HIS A 54 -14.17 8.25 -35.07
CA HIS A 54 -13.61 7.77 -36.33
C HIS A 54 -12.14 8.18 -36.43
N ILE A 55 -11.25 7.19 -36.45
CA ILE A 55 -9.84 7.39 -36.79
C ILE A 55 -9.66 7.04 -38.26
N SER A 56 -9.16 8.00 -39.04
CA SER A 56 -8.91 7.80 -40.46
C SER A 56 -7.77 6.78 -40.67
N GLY A 57 -8.06 5.75 -41.46
CA GLY A 57 -7.08 4.73 -41.84
C GLY A 57 -5.85 5.36 -42.54
N PRO A 58 -4.66 4.74 -42.44
CA PRO A 58 -4.38 3.36 -42.02
C PRO A 58 -4.18 3.17 -40.50
N HIS A 59 -4.45 4.19 -39.69
CA HIS A 59 -4.22 4.16 -38.25
C HIS A 59 -5.36 3.49 -37.48
N THR A 60 -5.07 3.02 -36.27
CA THR A 60 -6.03 2.33 -35.40
C THR A 60 -6.12 3.01 -34.02
N ALA A 61 -7.28 2.89 -33.37
CA ALA A 61 -7.48 3.35 -31.99
C ALA A 61 -6.81 2.42 -30.99
N ASP A 62 -6.84 1.12 -31.26
CA ASP A 62 -6.21 0.08 -30.46
C ASP A 62 -5.16 -0.64 -31.32
N ALA A 63 -3.89 -0.59 -30.92
CA ALA A 63 -2.77 -1.17 -31.67
C ALA A 63 -1.91 -2.09 -30.79
N ALA A 64 -1.54 -3.25 -31.31
CA ALA A 64 -0.47 -4.05 -30.71
C ALA A 64 0.89 -3.47 -31.16
N LEU A 65 1.76 -3.14 -30.21
CA LEU A 65 3.11 -2.65 -30.50
C LEU A 65 4.09 -3.82 -30.59
N HIS A 66 4.74 -3.92 -31.75
CA HIS A 66 5.71 -4.96 -32.05
C HIS A 66 7.14 -4.47 -31.87
N THR A 67 8.03 -5.32 -31.34
CA THR A 67 9.47 -5.03 -31.26
C THR A 67 10.07 -4.75 -32.63
N ALA A 68 10.80 -3.65 -32.74
CA ALA A 68 11.42 -3.23 -33.99
C ALA A 68 12.74 -3.97 -34.28
N VAL A 69 13.44 -4.42 -33.24
CA VAL A 69 14.69 -5.19 -33.31
C VAL A 69 14.74 -6.25 -32.20
N ASP A 70 15.57 -7.27 -32.39
CA ASP A 70 15.88 -8.23 -31.35
C ASP A 70 16.47 -7.51 -30.13
N THR A 71 15.85 -7.69 -28.97
CA THR A 71 16.23 -6.97 -27.74
C THR A 71 16.43 -7.96 -26.61
N GLU A 72 17.64 -7.99 -26.05
CA GLU A 72 17.93 -8.79 -24.86
C GLU A 72 17.49 -8.03 -23.60
N ILE A 73 16.65 -8.67 -22.79
CA ILE A 73 16.18 -8.13 -21.51
C ILE A 73 16.80 -8.95 -20.38
N LEU A 74 17.85 -8.38 -19.79
CA LEU A 74 18.61 -9.01 -18.72
C LEU A 74 17.78 -9.24 -17.45
N ALA A 75 18.00 -10.36 -16.78
CA ALA A 75 17.34 -10.68 -15.51
C ALA A 75 17.52 -9.55 -14.48
N GLY A 76 16.41 -9.14 -13.84
CA GLY A 76 16.38 -8.10 -12.81
C GLY A 76 16.62 -6.68 -13.31
N ARG A 77 16.54 -6.42 -14.63
CA ARG A 77 16.78 -5.09 -15.22
C ARG A 77 15.60 -4.60 -16.05
N TYR A 78 15.51 -3.28 -16.19
CA TYR A 78 14.65 -2.61 -17.16
C TYR A 78 15.44 -2.23 -18.40
N VAL A 79 14.84 -2.42 -19.56
CA VAL A 79 15.42 -2.09 -20.86
C VAL A 79 14.39 -1.33 -21.69
N TRP A 80 14.86 -0.32 -22.42
CA TRP A 80 14.05 0.36 -23.43
C TRP A 80 13.96 -0.54 -24.67
N VAL A 81 12.79 -1.14 -24.87
CA VAL A 81 12.50 -1.98 -26.02
C VAL A 81 12.01 -1.09 -27.17
N PRO A 82 12.74 -0.97 -28.27
CA PRO A 82 12.29 -0.22 -29.45
C PRO A 82 11.10 -0.95 -30.10
N VAL A 83 10.04 -0.21 -30.40
CA VAL A 83 8.81 -0.73 -31.03
C VAL A 83 8.44 0.05 -32.27
N ASP A 84 7.74 -0.61 -33.20
CA ASP A 84 7.12 0.03 -34.35
C ASP A 84 5.80 0.68 -33.91
N ALA A 85 5.74 2.02 -34.00
CA ALA A 85 4.58 2.82 -33.64
C ALA A 85 3.98 3.56 -34.86
N SER A 86 4.32 3.14 -36.08
CA SER A 86 3.82 3.74 -37.33
C SER A 86 2.30 3.59 -37.51
N CYS A 87 1.68 2.64 -36.82
CA CYS A 87 0.24 2.38 -36.83
C CYS A 87 -0.59 3.35 -35.95
N LEU A 88 0.05 4.14 -35.08
CA LEU A 88 -0.63 5.09 -34.20
C LEU A 88 -1.09 6.32 -34.98
N ALA A 89 -2.20 6.96 -34.62
CA ALA A 89 -2.67 8.15 -35.35
C ALA A 89 -1.87 9.42 -34.99
N PRO A 90 -1.39 10.22 -35.96
CA PRO A 90 -0.77 11.52 -35.70
C PRO A 90 -1.71 12.47 -34.95
N GLY A 91 -1.18 13.19 -33.96
CA GLY A 91 -1.96 14.14 -33.16
C GLY A 91 -2.89 13.52 -32.12
N VAL A 92 -2.81 12.20 -31.91
CA VAL A 92 -3.55 11.46 -30.88
C VAL A 92 -2.57 10.93 -29.84
N ASP A 93 -2.83 11.23 -28.57
CA ASP A 93 -2.09 10.64 -27.46
C ASP A 93 -2.54 9.19 -27.26
N HIS A 94 -1.60 8.26 -27.08
CA HIS A 94 -1.90 6.85 -26.82
C HIS A 94 -1.35 6.45 -25.45
N THR A 95 -2.17 5.74 -24.68
CA THR A 95 -1.70 5.03 -23.49
C THR A 95 -1.15 3.67 -23.91
N VAL A 96 0.08 3.36 -23.51
CA VAL A 96 0.78 2.15 -23.89
C VAL A 96 0.96 1.28 -22.66
N HIS A 97 0.42 0.07 -22.73
CA HIS A 97 0.36 -0.89 -21.64
C HIS A 97 1.25 -2.08 -21.99
N PRO A 98 2.45 -2.20 -21.39
CA PRO A 98 3.30 -3.36 -21.59
C PRO A 98 2.59 -4.65 -21.18
N ARG A 99 2.64 -5.67 -22.03
CA ARG A 99 2.00 -6.96 -21.74
C ARG A 99 2.78 -7.70 -20.67
N LEU A 100 2.07 -8.29 -19.72
CA LEU A 100 2.63 -9.27 -18.81
C LEU A 100 2.93 -10.54 -19.59
N SER A 101 4.22 -10.88 -19.73
CA SER A 101 4.66 -12.11 -20.41
C SER A 101 5.39 -13.00 -19.41
N VAL A 102 4.82 -14.17 -19.14
CA VAL A 102 5.37 -15.16 -18.23
C VAL A 102 5.50 -16.48 -18.97
N ASP A 103 6.70 -17.07 -18.95
CA ASP A 103 6.95 -18.40 -19.51
C ASP A 103 6.46 -19.52 -18.56
N GLU A 104 6.22 -20.72 -19.06
CA GLU A 104 5.68 -21.86 -18.28
C GLU A 104 6.56 -22.21 -17.07
N ASP A 105 7.88 -22.13 -17.25
CA ASP A 105 8.88 -22.37 -16.19
C ASP A 105 9.11 -21.13 -15.29
N GLN A 106 8.37 -20.04 -15.50
CA GLN A 106 8.51 -18.74 -14.84
C GLN A 106 9.93 -18.13 -14.93
N GLY A 107 10.77 -18.61 -15.86
CA GLY A 107 12.14 -18.14 -16.07
C GLY A 107 12.19 -16.71 -16.62
N THR A 108 11.20 -16.35 -17.45
CA THR A 108 11.01 -15.01 -17.99
C THR A 108 9.74 -14.41 -17.39
N GLN A 109 9.84 -13.21 -16.81
CA GLN A 109 8.70 -12.47 -16.26
C GLN A 109 8.80 -11.00 -16.67
N LEU A 110 8.22 -10.67 -17.82
CA LEU A 110 8.28 -9.33 -18.39
C LEU A 110 7.05 -8.52 -17.99
N ALA A 111 7.28 -7.30 -17.50
CA ALA A 111 6.25 -6.31 -17.23
C ALA A 111 6.84 -4.90 -17.34
N GLY A 112 6.01 -3.88 -17.52
CA GLY A 112 6.47 -2.50 -17.61
C GLY A 112 5.38 -1.51 -17.18
N PRO A 113 5.77 -0.26 -16.88
CA PRO A 113 4.82 0.79 -16.53
C PRO A 113 4.00 1.21 -17.75
N THR A 114 2.76 1.66 -17.51
CA THR A 114 1.96 2.33 -18.54
C THR A 114 2.61 3.66 -18.90
N ALA A 115 2.73 3.94 -20.20
CA ALA A 115 3.33 5.16 -20.72
C ALA A 115 2.35 5.93 -21.61
N LEU A 116 2.59 7.24 -21.78
CA LEU A 116 1.93 8.03 -22.82
C LEU A 116 2.91 8.15 -24.00
N ILE A 117 2.45 7.79 -25.20
CA ILE A 117 3.24 7.88 -26.43
C ILE A 117 2.43 8.62 -27.50
N GLN A 118 3.12 9.46 -28.26
CA GLN A 118 2.57 10.11 -29.45
C GLN A 118 3.08 9.42 -30.72
N HIS A 119 2.37 9.63 -31.83
CA HIS A 119 2.75 9.05 -33.13
C HIS A 119 4.22 9.28 -33.46
N SER A 120 4.93 8.20 -33.74
CA SER A 120 6.32 8.20 -34.21
C SER A 120 6.60 6.92 -34.98
N ALA A 121 7.50 6.95 -35.95
CA ALA A 121 7.88 5.74 -36.71
C ALA A 121 8.59 4.70 -35.82
N ARG A 122 9.28 5.15 -34.77
CA ARG A 122 9.88 4.30 -33.74
C ARG A 122 9.65 4.93 -32.38
N ALA A 123 9.07 4.15 -31.48
CA ALA A 123 8.93 4.49 -30.08
C ALA A 123 9.75 3.51 -29.23
N HIS A 124 9.86 3.79 -27.92
CA HIS A 124 10.48 2.88 -26.98
C HIS A 124 9.50 2.59 -25.84
N VAL A 125 9.42 1.33 -25.45
CA VAL A 125 8.61 0.87 -24.32
C VAL A 125 9.55 0.34 -23.25
N LEU A 126 9.41 0.81 -22.02
CA LEU A 126 10.23 0.33 -20.91
C LEU A 126 9.69 -1.04 -20.45
N VAL A 127 10.50 -2.08 -20.58
CA VAL A 127 10.14 -3.44 -20.16
C VAL A 127 11.16 -3.93 -19.14
N GLY A 128 10.68 -4.39 -17.99
CA GLY A 128 11.46 -5.00 -16.93
C GLY A 128 11.34 -6.51 -16.92
N ASN A 129 12.45 -7.21 -16.74
CA ASN A 129 12.45 -8.65 -16.50
C ASN A 129 12.64 -8.93 -15.01
N SER A 130 11.58 -9.40 -14.36
CA SER A 130 11.57 -9.79 -12.95
C SER A 130 12.02 -11.25 -12.74
N GLY A 131 12.16 -12.00 -13.83
CA GLY A 131 12.53 -13.40 -13.84
C GLY A 131 14.03 -13.62 -13.57
N PRO A 132 14.40 -14.85 -13.18
CA PRO A 132 15.79 -15.19 -12.87
C PRO A 132 16.69 -15.34 -14.10
N VAL A 133 16.14 -15.40 -15.32
CA VAL A 133 16.89 -15.66 -16.56
C VAL A 133 16.73 -14.50 -17.54
N SER A 134 17.83 -14.10 -18.19
CA SER A 134 17.79 -13.13 -19.28
C SER A 134 17.07 -13.70 -20.49
N CYS A 135 16.22 -12.92 -21.14
CA CYS A 135 15.44 -13.38 -22.29
C CYS A 135 15.70 -12.52 -23.52
N LEU A 136 15.74 -13.15 -24.70
CA LEU A 136 15.80 -12.44 -25.97
C LEU A 136 14.38 -12.28 -26.53
N VAL A 137 13.92 -11.04 -26.68
CA VAL A 137 12.67 -10.74 -27.35
C VAL A 137 12.96 -10.46 -28.82
N GLY A 138 12.62 -11.42 -29.68
CA GLY A 138 12.85 -11.30 -31.13
C GLY A 138 12.02 -10.18 -31.76
N ARG A 139 12.51 -9.63 -32.86
CA ARG A 139 11.81 -8.63 -33.70
C ARG A 139 10.43 -9.14 -34.13
N GLY A 140 9.43 -8.26 -34.09
CA GLY A 140 8.05 -8.57 -34.44
C GLY A 140 7.23 -9.18 -33.29
N THR A 141 7.82 -9.36 -32.11
CA THR A 141 7.09 -9.82 -30.92
C THR A 141 6.23 -8.70 -30.37
N ILE A 142 4.97 -9.00 -30.02
CA ILE A 142 4.09 -8.01 -29.38
C ILE A 142 4.53 -7.85 -27.93
N VAL A 143 4.83 -6.61 -27.52
CA VAL A 143 5.31 -6.31 -26.16
C VAL A 143 4.40 -5.35 -25.40
N ALA A 144 3.52 -4.62 -26.09
CA ALA A 144 2.59 -3.69 -25.46
C ALA A 144 1.34 -3.49 -26.31
N ASP A 145 0.28 -3.01 -25.69
CA ASP A 145 -0.94 -2.53 -26.36
C ASP A 145 -1.04 -1.01 -26.21
N ALA A 146 -1.27 -0.32 -27.32
CA ALA A 146 -1.50 1.11 -27.38
C ALA A 146 -2.99 1.40 -27.58
N ILE A 147 -3.54 2.28 -26.76
CA ILE A 147 -4.95 2.68 -26.76
C ILE A 147 -5.01 4.19 -26.90
N ALA A 148 -5.64 4.69 -27.95
CA ALA A 148 -5.87 6.10 -28.20
C ALA A 148 -6.69 6.74 -27.06
N ALA A 149 -6.25 7.90 -26.58
CA ALA A 149 -6.98 8.72 -25.64
C ALA A 149 -8.29 9.20 -26.27
N ARG A 150 -9.37 9.13 -25.49
CA ARG A 150 -10.72 9.50 -25.92
C ARG A 150 -11.04 10.92 -25.48
N LEU A 151 -12.07 11.50 -26.10
CA LEU A 151 -12.61 12.79 -25.65
C LEU A 151 -12.99 12.69 -24.17
N GLY A 152 -12.54 13.66 -23.36
CA GLY A 152 -12.79 13.69 -21.91
C GLY A 152 -11.82 12.88 -21.05
N ASP A 153 -10.88 12.13 -21.64
CA ASP A 153 -9.76 11.57 -20.89
C ASP A 153 -8.85 12.71 -20.42
N VAL A 154 -8.47 12.69 -19.14
CA VAL A 154 -7.61 13.69 -18.53
C VAL A 154 -6.33 13.03 -18.04
N ALA A 155 -5.20 13.43 -18.59
CA ALA A 155 -3.91 13.09 -18.02
C ALA A 155 -3.75 13.81 -16.67
N SER A 156 -3.67 13.05 -15.58
CA SER A 156 -3.46 13.58 -14.23
C SER A 156 -2.08 13.14 -13.72
N SER A 157 -1.28 14.08 -13.24
CA SER A 157 0.00 13.77 -12.59
C SER A 157 -0.25 13.25 -11.18
N SER A 158 0.05 11.97 -10.94
CA SER A 158 0.04 11.36 -9.60
C SER A 158 1.46 11.29 -9.03
N SER A 159 1.59 10.97 -7.74
CA SER A 159 2.89 10.68 -7.10
C SER A 159 3.60 9.44 -7.68
N GLU A 160 2.93 8.69 -8.54
CA GLU A 160 3.44 7.52 -9.25
C GLU A 160 3.87 7.85 -10.69
N CYS A 161 3.65 9.09 -11.16
CA CYS A 161 4.25 9.57 -12.40
C CYS A 161 5.72 9.89 -12.18
N PHE A 162 6.59 9.19 -12.91
CA PHE A 162 8.02 9.49 -12.97
C PHE A 162 8.42 9.75 -14.43
N ALA A 163 9.22 10.79 -14.64
CA ALA A 163 9.82 11.05 -15.95
C ALA A 163 11.11 10.23 -16.05
N VAL A 164 11.14 9.27 -16.96
CA VAL A 164 12.38 8.56 -17.32
C VAL A 164 13.03 9.33 -18.46
N GLY A 165 14.32 9.66 -18.33
CA GLY A 165 15.09 10.33 -19.39
C GLY A 165 15.12 9.52 -20.69
N THR A 166 15.44 10.18 -21.81
CA THR A 166 15.61 9.53 -23.11
C THR A 166 16.66 8.41 -23.04
N PRO A 167 16.51 7.31 -23.81
CA PRO A 167 17.50 6.24 -23.82
C PRO A 167 18.86 6.79 -24.27
N GLU A 168 19.83 6.89 -23.35
CA GLU A 168 21.19 7.27 -23.72
C GLU A 168 21.82 6.14 -24.54
N THR A 169 22.16 6.44 -25.78
CA THR A 169 22.97 5.57 -26.63
C THR A 169 24.39 5.55 -26.09
N GLY A 170 24.67 4.59 -25.19
CA GLY A 170 25.99 4.06 -24.82
C GLY A 170 27.14 5.03 -24.53
N SER A 171 27.59 5.08 -23.28
CA SER A 171 29.01 4.85 -22.90
C SER A 171 29.16 4.89 -21.37
N ASP A 172 30.13 4.11 -20.86
CA ASP A 172 30.65 4.21 -19.49
C ASP A 172 30.93 5.67 -19.12
N ALA A 173 30.28 6.19 -18.07
CA ALA A 173 30.79 7.34 -17.32
C ALA A 173 30.17 7.44 -15.94
N ASP A 174 31.05 7.56 -14.94
CA ASP A 174 30.82 8.09 -13.61
C ASP A 174 29.83 9.25 -13.59
N ALA A 175 28.85 9.20 -12.69
CA ALA A 175 28.05 10.36 -12.34
C ALA A 175 27.85 10.43 -10.81
N THR A 176 28.84 11.04 -10.17
CA THR A 176 28.75 11.67 -8.86
C THR A 176 27.52 12.56 -8.74
N TRP A 177 26.55 12.17 -7.91
CA TRP A 177 25.47 13.07 -7.52
C TRP A 177 25.97 14.07 -6.47
N LEU A 178 26.04 15.33 -6.90
CA LEU A 178 26.40 16.50 -6.11
C LEU A 178 25.49 16.66 -4.88
N ARG A 179 26.15 16.89 -3.73
CA ARG A 179 25.56 17.35 -2.47
C ARG A 179 24.77 18.64 -2.67
N ARG A 180 23.60 18.74 -2.05
CA ARG A 180 23.06 20.02 -1.56
C ARG A 180 23.27 20.08 -0.06
N ASP A 181 24.00 21.11 0.35
CA ASP A 181 24.09 21.54 1.74
C ASP A 181 22.71 22.02 2.20
N VAL A 182 22.28 21.54 3.38
CA VAL A 182 21.20 22.14 4.15
C VAL A 182 21.75 22.40 5.54
N ASP A 183 21.66 23.66 5.92
CA ASP A 183 22.10 24.24 7.18
C ASP A 183 21.55 23.55 8.43
N ALA A 184 22.31 23.69 9.50
CA ALA A 184 22.07 23.14 10.81
C ALA A 184 20.76 23.64 11.46
N ALA A 185 19.90 22.71 11.87
CA ALA A 185 18.93 22.91 12.94
C ALA A 185 18.60 21.56 13.64
N THR A 186 18.94 21.50 14.93
CA THR A 186 18.38 20.69 16.05
C THR A 186 18.39 19.14 15.93
N PRO A 187 18.74 18.37 16.99
CA PRO A 187 18.80 16.91 16.90
C PRO A 187 17.43 16.30 16.63
N VAL A 188 17.28 15.66 15.47
CA VAL A 188 16.11 14.87 15.10
C VAL A 188 16.07 13.61 15.96
N ASN A 189 15.02 13.45 16.75
CA ASN A 189 14.68 12.22 17.46
C ASN A 189 14.28 11.15 16.44
N PRO A 190 15.08 10.09 16.19
CA PRO A 190 14.85 9.14 15.09
C PRO A 190 13.62 8.25 15.25
N PHE A 191 12.88 8.38 16.36
CA PHE A 191 11.69 7.59 16.69
C PHE A 191 10.47 8.40 17.11
N GLU A 192 10.56 9.74 17.10
CA GLU A 192 9.34 10.54 17.14
C GLU A 192 8.70 10.53 15.76
N GLY A 193 7.47 10.01 15.71
CA GLY A 193 6.67 9.89 14.51
C GLY A 193 6.82 8.53 13.83
N THR A 194 6.29 7.46 14.39
CA THR A 194 5.78 6.35 13.56
C THR A 194 4.46 6.70 12.84
N ASP A 195 3.94 7.91 13.02
CA ASP A 195 2.63 8.33 12.56
C ASP A 195 2.71 9.69 11.89
N ASP A 196 2.86 9.70 10.56
CA ASP A 196 2.26 10.78 9.76
C ASP A 196 1.28 10.13 8.81
N GLY A 197 0.05 10.59 8.92
CA GLY A 197 -1.14 9.88 8.48
C GLY A 197 -1.81 9.25 9.70
N THR A 198 -2.65 10.05 10.35
CA THR A 198 -3.96 9.61 10.84
C THR A 198 -4.32 8.24 10.29
N SER A 199 -4.72 7.26 11.09
CA SER A 199 -5.37 6.07 10.50
C SER A 199 -6.36 6.61 9.45
N ASP A 200 -6.17 6.26 8.17
CA ASP A 200 -7.03 6.74 7.07
C ASP A 200 -8.51 6.37 7.31
N LEU A 201 -8.74 5.59 8.38
CA LEU A 201 -9.96 5.21 9.05
C LEU A 201 -10.85 6.35 9.58
N THR A 202 -10.40 7.60 9.70
CA THR A 202 -11.15 8.57 10.52
C THR A 202 -11.39 9.97 9.94
N ARG A 203 -11.11 10.24 8.67
CA ARG A 203 -11.16 11.63 8.13
C ARG A 203 -12.54 12.29 8.01
N GLN A 204 -13.62 11.73 8.55
CA GLN A 204 -14.97 12.33 8.43
C GLN A 204 -15.84 12.32 9.71
N ALA A 205 -15.34 11.83 10.86
CA ALA A 205 -16.10 11.86 12.12
C ALA A 205 -15.61 13.00 13.03
N VAL A 206 -16.53 13.79 13.57
CA VAL A 206 -16.20 14.81 14.57
C VAL A 206 -15.75 14.09 15.85
N THR A 207 -14.51 14.36 16.26
CA THR A 207 -13.89 13.78 17.46
C THR A 207 -13.38 14.89 18.37
N THR A 208 -13.25 14.58 19.65
CA THR A 208 -12.59 15.42 20.64
C THR A 208 -11.49 14.63 21.34
N MET A 209 -10.49 15.34 21.86
CA MET A 209 -9.44 14.75 22.70
C MET A 209 -9.90 14.78 24.16
N VAL A 210 -10.00 13.60 24.76
CA VAL A 210 -10.30 13.44 26.18
C VAL A 210 -9.00 13.17 26.93
N ASP A 211 -8.78 13.92 28.02
CA ASP A 211 -7.55 13.90 28.83
C ASP A 211 -6.26 14.11 28.01
N ASP A 212 -6.34 14.85 26.90
CA ASP A 212 -5.26 15.05 25.91
C ASP A 212 -4.64 13.76 25.34
N GLN A 213 -5.33 12.62 25.48
CA GLN A 213 -4.79 11.29 25.19
C GLN A 213 -5.71 10.45 24.31
N PHE A 214 -7.03 10.53 24.51
CA PHE A 214 -7.98 9.66 23.84
C PHE A 214 -8.78 10.42 22.77
N ARG A 215 -8.73 9.94 21.53
CA ARG A 215 -9.59 10.45 20.45
C ARG A 215 -10.97 9.78 20.52
N VAL A 216 -11.98 10.53 20.94
CA VAL A 216 -13.35 10.02 21.13
C VAL A 216 -14.35 10.79 20.27
N GLY A 217 -15.29 10.10 19.64
CA GLY A 217 -16.38 10.70 18.88
C GLY A 217 -17.30 11.56 19.75
N ILE A 218 -17.90 12.58 19.13
CA ILE A 218 -18.85 13.48 19.79
C ILE A 218 -20.28 12.97 19.54
N THR A 219 -21.11 12.95 20.59
CA THR A 219 -22.54 12.63 20.50
C THR A 219 -23.37 13.83 20.05
N ASP A 220 -24.64 13.62 19.70
CA ASP A 220 -25.57 14.71 19.32
C ASP A 220 -25.71 15.80 20.40
N GLY A 221 -25.37 15.48 21.67
CA GLY A 221 -25.32 16.43 22.78
C GLY A 221 -24.04 17.27 22.89
N GLY A 222 -23.12 17.18 21.93
CA GLY A 222 -21.91 18.02 21.86
C GLY A 222 -20.74 17.58 22.76
N GLY A 223 -20.86 16.45 23.46
CA GLY A 223 -19.82 15.89 24.33
C GLY A 223 -19.41 14.45 23.99
N ALA A 224 -18.24 14.04 24.48
CA ALA A 224 -17.81 12.64 24.44
C ALA A 224 -18.73 11.79 25.35
N PRO A 225 -19.12 10.57 24.94
CA PRO A 225 -19.96 9.70 25.76
C PRO A 225 -19.23 9.32 27.06
N GLN A 226 -19.82 9.65 28.21
CA GLN A 226 -19.19 9.44 29.52
C GLN A 226 -18.88 7.97 29.80
N GLU A 227 -19.78 7.06 29.40
CA GLU A 227 -19.59 5.61 29.52
C GLU A 227 -18.30 5.11 28.85
N ILE A 228 -17.91 5.71 27.71
CA ILE A 228 -16.68 5.36 26.99
C ILE A 228 -15.47 5.96 27.70
N VAL A 229 -15.58 7.21 28.14
CA VAL A 229 -14.52 7.90 28.88
C VAL A 229 -14.17 7.15 30.17
N ASP A 230 -15.17 6.66 30.89
CA ASP A 230 -14.97 5.91 32.14
C ASP A 230 -14.23 4.59 31.89
N VAL A 231 -14.60 3.85 30.84
CA VAL A 231 -13.90 2.63 30.42
C VAL A 231 -12.44 2.93 30.05
N LEU A 232 -12.19 3.97 29.25
CA LEU A 232 -10.82 4.33 28.83
C LEU A 232 -9.94 4.74 30.00
N ARG A 233 -10.50 5.46 30.99
CA ARG A 233 -9.78 5.84 32.21
C ARG A 233 -9.50 4.65 33.10
N ALA A 234 -10.41 3.69 33.19
CA ALA A 234 -10.25 2.48 33.98
C ALA A 234 -9.16 1.55 33.42
N HIS A 235 -8.96 1.52 32.10
CA HIS A 235 -8.02 0.63 31.41
C HIS A 235 -6.82 1.37 30.80
N ARG A 236 -6.27 2.36 31.50
CA ARG A 236 -5.09 3.12 31.03
C ARG A 236 -3.86 2.25 30.79
N ASP A 237 -3.74 1.13 31.49
CA ASP A 237 -2.66 0.15 31.38
C ASP A 237 -2.70 -0.70 30.10
N ALA A 238 -3.86 -0.78 29.45
CA ALA A 238 -4.04 -1.39 28.13
C ALA A 238 -3.40 -0.58 26.99
N PHE A 239 -2.84 0.60 27.29
CA PHE A 239 -2.27 1.52 26.30
C PHE A 239 -0.77 1.76 26.54
N ALA A 240 -0.01 1.90 25.45
CA ALA A 240 1.42 2.19 25.49
C ALA A 240 1.69 3.70 25.68
N LEU A 241 1.52 4.21 26.90
CA LEU A 241 1.70 5.65 27.21
C LEU A 241 3.13 6.16 26.99
N ASP A 242 4.11 5.29 27.17
CA ASP A 242 5.55 5.54 26.99
C ASP A 242 6.06 5.12 25.60
N GLY A 243 5.15 4.69 24.72
CA GLY A 243 5.48 4.14 23.40
C GLY A 243 6.16 2.75 23.43
N ARG A 244 6.39 2.18 24.62
CA ARG A 244 7.01 0.85 24.75
C ARG A 244 5.98 -0.24 24.45
N PRO A 245 6.37 -1.29 23.68
CA PRO A 245 5.50 -2.41 23.44
C PRO A 245 5.13 -3.12 24.75
N GLY A 246 3.92 -3.68 24.78
CA GLY A 246 3.57 -4.66 25.81
C GLY A 246 4.40 -5.94 25.69
N ARG A 247 4.13 -6.91 26.57
CA ARG A 247 4.75 -8.23 26.51
C ARG A 247 3.69 -9.29 26.73
N VAL A 248 3.39 -10.01 25.66
CA VAL A 248 2.44 -11.11 25.68
C VAL A 248 3.00 -12.26 26.49
N VAL A 249 2.23 -12.72 27.48
CA VAL A 249 2.65 -13.79 28.39
C VAL A 249 1.97 -15.13 28.10
N SER A 250 0.87 -15.12 27.35
CA SER A 250 0.02 -16.29 27.13
C SER A 250 0.50 -17.20 26.00
N GLN A 251 1.41 -16.74 25.16
CA GLN A 251 1.83 -17.45 23.97
C GLN A 251 3.20 -17.00 23.47
N GLU A 252 3.97 -17.97 22.98
CA GLU A 252 5.19 -17.74 22.21
C GLU A 252 5.02 -18.19 20.75
N MET A 253 5.78 -17.58 19.86
CA MET A 253 5.86 -17.97 18.45
C MET A 253 6.99 -18.99 18.23
N PRO A 254 6.67 -20.23 17.79
CA PRO A 254 7.67 -21.16 17.29
C PRO A 254 8.19 -20.76 15.90
N ILE A 255 9.40 -21.21 15.58
CA ILE A 255 9.97 -21.14 14.23
C ILE A 255 10.39 -22.55 13.80
N ASP A 256 9.42 -23.35 13.38
CA ASP A 256 9.65 -24.72 12.96
C ASP A 256 10.26 -24.75 11.54
N LEU A 257 11.44 -25.34 11.41
CA LEU A 257 12.12 -25.49 10.13
C LEU A 257 11.68 -26.80 9.45
N LYS A 258 11.69 -26.83 8.12
CA LYS A 258 11.48 -28.05 7.34
C LYS A 258 12.57 -29.08 7.68
N PRO A 259 12.28 -30.39 7.54
CA PRO A 259 13.33 -31.41 7.61
C PRO A 259 14.48 -31.05 6.67
N ASP A 260 15.72 -31.24 7.15
CA ASP A 260 16.96 -30.96 6.41
C ASP A 260 17.14 -29.51 5.93
N ALA A 261 16.46 -28.56 6.57
CA ALA A 261 16.60 -27.14 6.25
C ALA A 261 18.04 -26.64 6.50
N ASP A 262 18.71 -26.22 5.42
CA ASP A 262 20.01 -25.58 5.48
C ASP A 262 19.86 -24.05 5.56
N VAL A 263 19.97 -23.53 6.79
CA VAL A 263 19.97 -22.09 7.06
C VAL A 263 21.42 -21.65 7.26
N ARG A 264 21.90 -20.78 6.37
CA ARG A 264 23.31 -20.34 6.36
C ARG A 264 23.44 -18.90 6.87
N PRO A 265 24.56 -18.56 7.52
CA PRO A 265 24.87 -17.18 7.86
C PRO A 265 25.10 -16.36 6.59
N VAL A 266 24.55 -15.15 6.56
CA VAL A 266 24.67 -14.19 5.47
C VAL A 266 25.40 -12.95 5.99
N PRO A 267 26.46 -12.46 5.30
CA PRO A 267 27.24 -11.34 5.78
C PRO A 267 26.44 -10.03 5.80
N PRO A 268 26.82 -9.06 6.66
CA PRO A 268 26.14 -7.77 6.74
C PRO A 268 26.27 -7.01 5.42
N ARG A 269 25.20 -6.28 5.05
CA ARG A 269 25.19 -5.44 3.86
C ARG A 269 25.94 -4.15 4.10
N ARG A 270 26.57 -3.61 3.06
CA ARG A 270 27.19 -2.28 3.11
C ARG A 270 26.10 -1.23 3.32
N ALA A 271 26.25 -0.44 4.39
CA ALA A 271 25.40 0.70 4.70
C ALA A 271 26.19 2.02 4.61
N SER A 272 25.58 3.04 4.00
CA SER A 272 26.10 4.41 3.99
C SER A 272 26.15 4.99 5.41
N PRO A 273 26.94 6.06 5.67
CA PRO A 273 27.01 6.68 6.99
C PRO A 273 25.64 7.09 7.55
N GLU A 274 24.74 7.61 6.72
CA GLU A 274 23.37 7.96 7.11
C GLU A 274 22.57 6.71 7.55
N LYS A 275 22.60 5.64 6.74
CA LYS A 275 21.95 4.37 7.08
C LYS A 275 22.50 3.77 8.38
N ARG A 276 23.81 3.88 8.61
CA ARG A 276 24.44 3.39 9.85
C ARG A 276 23.93 4.14 11.08
N ARG A 277 23.85 5.47 11.04
CA ARG A 277 23.31 6.26 12.17
C ARG A 277 21.88 5.87 12.50
N ALA A 278 21.02 5.75 11.48
CA ALA A 278 19.63 5.32 11.68
C ALA A 278 19.54 3.87 12.20
N MET A 279 20.40 2.98 11.72
CA MET A 279 20.50 1.60 12.19
C MET A 279 20.97 1.52 13.64
N ASP A 280 21.95 2.33 14.03
CA ASP A 280 22.50 2.37 15.39
C ASP A 280 21.45 2.83 16.39
N ALA A 281 20.73 3.91 16.06
CA ALA A 281 19.62 4.39 16.86
C ALA A 281 18.53 3.31 17.03
N ALA A 282 18.24 2.54 15.97
CA ALA A 282 17.24 1.47 16.03
C ALA A 282 17.70 0.32 16.91
N ILE A 283 18.96 -0.08 16.81
CA ILE A 283 19.53 -1.12 17.66
C ILE A 283 19.50 -0.68 19.13
N ASP A 284 19.88 0.55 19.44
CA ASP A 284 19.88 1.05 20.82
C ASP A 284 18.47 1.08 21.42
N GLN A 285 17.47 1.51 20.64
CA GLN A 285 16.07 1.45 21.06
C GLN A 285 15.58 0.02 21.28
N LEU A 286 15.89 -0.90 20.36
CA LEU A 286 15.47 -2.30 20.48
C LEU A 286 16.13 -2.99 21.69
N LEU A 287 17.35 -2.60 22.06
CA LEU A 287 18.03 -3.05 23.27
C LEU A 287 17.39 -2.46 24.53
N ASP A 288 17.11 -1.14 24.56
CA ASP A 288 16.44 -0.47 25.69
C ASP A 288 15.06 -1.10 25.98
N TRP A 289 14.36 -1.52 24.94
CA TRP A 289 13.03 -2.14 25.05
C TRP A 289 13.06 -3.65 25.28
N ASP A 290 14.24 -4.24 25.46
CA ASP A 290 14.42 -5.68 25.65
C ASP A 290 13.80 -6.53 24.52
N ILE A 291 13.82 -6.02 23.28
CA ILE A 291 13.31 -6.70 22.08
C ILE A 291 14.38 -7.57 21.44
N ILE A 292 15.64 -7.14 21.51
CA ILE A 292 16.80 -7.86 21.00
C ILE A 292 17.86 -8.05 22.08
N GLU A 293 18.76 -9.00 21.85
CA GLU A 293 19.93 -9.27 22.69
C GLU A 293 21.13 -9.64 21.81
N PRO A 294 22.38 -9.46 22.28
CA PRO A 294 23.56 -9.99 21.60
C PRO A 294 23.44 -11.50 21.36
N SER A 295 23.93 -11.98 20.23
CA SER A 295 23.79 -13.39 19.85
C SER A 295 25.13 -14.03 19.51
N SER A 296 25.21 -15.34 19.72
CA SER A 296 26.26 -16.23 19.24
C SER A 296 25.71 -17.28 18.27
N SER A 297 24.62 -16.95 17.58
CA SER A 297 23.92 -17.88 16.68
C SER A 297 24.82 -18.33 15.52
N PRO A 298 24.70 -19.60 15.08
CA PRO A 298 25.41 -20.10 13.90
C PRO A 298 24.85 -19.54 12.58
N VAL A 299 23.70 -18.87 12.61
CA VAL A 299 23.05 -18.26 11.44
C VAL A 299 22.92 -16.76 11.63
N SER A 300 22.80 -16.03 10.53
CA SER A 300 22.65 -14.58 10.55
C SER A 300 21.98 -14.07 9.28
N PHE A 301 21.12 -13.06 9.44
CA PHE A 301 20.45 -12.39 8.33
C PHE A 301 20.84 -10.91 8.28
N PRO A 302 21.06 -10.31 7.11
CA PRO A 302 21.51 -8.94 7.04
C PRO A 302 20.39 -7.96 7.34
N VAL A 303 20.74 -6.85 7.99
CA VAL A 303 19.85 -5.69 8.11
C VAL A 303 19.80 -4.89 6.81
N LEU A 304 18.60 -4.49 6.42
CA LEU A 304 18.27 -3.60 5.32
C LEU A 304 17.58 -2.35 5.88
N MET A 305 18.20 -1.18 5.67
CA MET A 305 17.58 0.11 5.97
C MET A 305 16.81 0.59 4.75
N VAL A 306 15.49 0.65 4.86
CA VAL A 306 14.58 1.11 3.80
C VAL A 306 13.99 2.44 4.21
N LYS A 307 14.00 3.43 3.31
CA LYS A 307 13.37 4.72 3.58
C LYS A 307 11.91 4.66 3.14
N GLN A 308 11.00 5.05 4.01
CA GLN A 308 9.59 5.25 3.69
C GLN A 308 9.23 6.69 4.08
N TYR A 309 8.83 7.50 3.09
CA TYR A 309 8.76 8.95 3.22
C TYR A 309 10.09 9.49 3.74
N ASP A 310 10.09 10.23 4.85
CA ASP A 310 11.29 10.76 5.49
C ASP A 310 11.87 9.87 6.58
N LYS A 311 11.34 8.66 6.77
CA LYS A 311 11.65 7.80 7.93
C LYS A 311 12.38 6.52 7.51
N TRP A 312 13.40 6.16 8.29
CA TRP A 312 14.15 4.92 8.11
C TRP A 312 13.47 3.74 8.80
N ARG A 313 13.30 2.63 8.08
CA ARG A 313 12.80 1.36 8.60
C ARG A 313 13.94 0.37 8.73
N PHE A 314 14.05 -0.20 9.92
CA PHE A 314 14.96 -1.30 10.23
C PHE A 314 14.29 -2.62 9.82
N CYS A 315 14.76 -3.23 8.73
CA CYS A 315 14.23 -4.50 8.23
C CYS A 315 15.32 -5.56 8.27
N VAL A 316 15.00 -6.79 8.68
CA VAL A 316 15.91 -7.93 8.55
C VAL A 316 15.46 -8.78 7.37
N ASP A 317 16.41 -9.17 6.50
CA ASP A 317 16.11 -9.98 5.32
C ASP A 317 15.93 -11.46 5.67
N TYR A 318 14.73 -11.83 6.14
CA TYR A 318 14.38 -13.20 6.49
C TYR A 318 13.94 -14.07 5.31
N ARG A 319 14.15 -13.66 4.05
CA ARG A 319 13.68 -14.45 2.88
C ARG A 319 14.19 -15.89 2.89
N HIS A 320 15.48 -16.08 3.21
CA HIS A 320 16.07 -17.43 3.30
C HIS A 320 15.45 -18.24 4.44
N LEU A 321 15.30 -17.64 5.62
CA LEU A 321 14.64 -18.27 6.77
C LEU A 321 13.19 -18.66 6.45
N ASN A 322 12.45 -17.77 5.78
CA ASN A 322 11.05 -17.97 5.42
C ASN A 322 10.86 -19.13 4.44
N THR A 323 11.81 -19.36 3.53
CA THR A 323 11.80 -20.53 2.63
C THR A 323 12.03 -21.83 3.39
N ALA A 324 12.90 -21.80 4.40
CA ALA A 324 13.23 -22.94 5.26
C ALA A 324 12.16 -23.24 6.33
N THR A 325 11.29 -22.28 6.65
CA THR A 325 10.27 -22.41 7.71
C THR A 325 9.03 -23.17 7.21
N VAL A 326 8.47 -24.05 8.05
CA VAL A 326 7.18 -24.72 7.81
C VAL A 326 6.07 -23.66 7.84
N SER A 327 5.18 -23.67 6.85
CA SER A 327 4.18 -22.59 6.72
C SER A 327 3.01 -22.81 7.68
N ASP A 328 2.69 -21.82 8.50
CA ASP A 328 1.43 -21.78 9.27
C ASP A 328 0.32 -21.21 8.38
N ARG A 329 -0.71 -22.02 8.11
CA ARG A 329 -1.86 -21.64 7.28
C ARG A 329 -3.08 -21.32 8.15
N TYR A 330 -2.88 -20.52 9.20
CA TYR A 330 -3.99 -20.04 10.01
C TYR A 330 -4.98 -19.22 9.15
N PRO A 331 -6.29 -19.51 9.20
CA PRO A 331 -7.25 -18.82 8.35
C PRO A 331 -7.41 -17.36 8.79
N LEU A 332 -7.13 -16.44 7.87
CA LEU A 332 -7.47 -15.03 8.05
C LEU A 332 -8.95 -14.81 7.72
N PRO A 333 -9.64 -13.94 8.47
CA PRO A 333 -10.97 -13.45 8.11
C PRO A 333 -11.06 -12.99 6.65
N THR A 334 -12.13 -13.40 5.96
CA THR A 334 -12.41 -12.82 4.63
C THR A 334 -12.93 -11.40 4.79
N ILE A 335 -12.62 -10.54 3.82
CA ILE A 335 -13.09 -9.16 3.80
C ILE A 335 -14.62 -9.08 3.97
N ASP A 336 -15.37 -9.95 3.30
CA ASP A 336 -16.82 -9.98 3.39
C ASP A 336 -17.32 -10.41 4.77
N SER A 337 -16.65 -11.37 5.43
CA SER A 337 -17.01 -11.78 6.79
C SER A 337 -16.86 -10.64 7.81
N ILE A 338 -15.80 -9.83 7.66
CA ILE A 338 -15.56 -8.64 8.48
C ILE A 338 -16.71 -7.65 8.26
N PHE A 339 -17.01 -7.29 7.01
CA PHE A 339 -18.04 -6.29 6.73
C PHE A 339 -19.45 -6.75 7.09
N ASN A 340 -19.77 -8.04 6.93
CA ASN A 340 -21.07 -8.60 7.33
C ASN A 340 -21.30 -8.45 8.85
N THR A 341 -20.25 -8.54 9.66
CA THR A 341 -20.34 -8.34 11.11
C THR A 341 -20.59 -6.87 11.48
N LEU A 342 -20.02 -5.96 10.69
CA LEU A 342 -20.13 -4.52 10.92
C LEU A 342 -21.44 -3.92 10.38
N LEU A 343 -22.15 -4.66 9.52
CA LEU A 343 -23.35 -4.17 8.84
C LEU A 343 -24.47 -3.87 9.84
N GLY A 344 -25.09 -2.69 9.71
CA GLY A 344 -26.19 -2.24 10.57
C GLY A 344 -25.77 -1.73 11.96
N LYS A 345 -24.49 -1.82 12.31
CA LYS A 345 -23.92 -1.19 13.52
C LYS A 345 -23.81 0.32 13.31
N ARG A 346 -23.89 1.08 14.41
CA ARG A 346 -23.94 2.56 14.37
C ARG A 346 -22.78 3.22 15.08
N ILE A 347 -22.15 2.51 16.02
CA ILE A 347 -21.07 3.03 16.85
C ILE A 347 -19.87 2.15 16.60
N PHE A 348 -18.73 2.77 16.35
CA PHE A 348 -17.52 2.10 15.93
C PHE A 348 -16.32 2.55 16.77
N SER A 349 -15.36 1.67 16.98
CA SER A 349 -14.05 2.02 17.54
C SER A 349 -12.97 1.21 16.84
N SER A 350 -11.86 1.87 16.54
CA SER A 350 -10.69 1.26 15.93
C SER A 350 -9.56 1.27 16.94
N LEU A 351 -8.94 0.12 17.16
CA LEU A 351 -7.78 -0.05 18.02
C LEU A 351 -6.65 -0.69 17.21
N ASP A 352 -5.45 -0.15 17.37
CA ASP A 352 -4.22 -0.61 16.71
C ASP A 352 -3.24 -1.08 17.79
N ALA A 353 -2.74 -2.31 17.67
CA ALA A 353 -1.76 -2.85 18.60
C ALA A 353 -0.39 -2.17 18.39
N THR A 354 0.17 -1.56 19.46
CA THR A 354 1.44 -0.83 19.37
C THR A 354 2.57 -1.77 18.93
N ARG A 355 3.09 -1.58 17.71
CA ARG A 355 4.19 -2.40 17.18
C ARG A 355 3.89 -3.90 17.38
N GLY A 356 2.67 -4.33 17.02
CA GLY A 356 2.04 -5.62 17.37
C GLY A 356 3.00 -6.81 17.55
N TYR A 357 3.77 -7.17 16.52
CA TYR A 357 4.67 -8.33 16.59
C TYR A 357 5.75 -8.24 17.68
N HIS A 358 6.29 -7.06 17.97
CA HIS A 358 7.30 -6.88 19.02
C HIS A 358 6.74 -7.12 20.44
N GLN A 359 5.43 -7.29 20.61
CA GLN A 359 4.84 -7.64 21.89
C GLN A 359 4.84 -9.16 22.11
N MET A 360 4.91 -9.96 21.05
CA MET A 360 4.82 -11.42 21.14
C MET A 360 6.22 -12.04 21.30
N PRO A 361 6.48 -12.88 22.31
CA PRO A 361 7.77 -13.54 22.46
C PRO A 361 8.02 -14.58 21.35
N VAL A 362 9.26 -14.68 20.90
CA VAL A 362 9.75 -15.85 20.15
C VAL A 362 10.09 -16.93 21.17
N ARG A 363 9.71 -18.17 20.88
CA ARG A 363 10.05 -19.33 21.73
C ARG A 363 11.53 -19.33 22.01
N GLU A 364 11.92 -19.46 23.28
CA GLU A 364 13.31 -19.28 23.72
C GLU A 364 14.31 -20.13 22.91
N GLY A 365 14.01 -21.42 22.69
CA GLY A 365 14.84 -22.33 21.89
C GLY A 365 14.90 -22.01 20.38
N ASP A 366 14.08 -21.09 19.88
CA ASP A 366 14.01 -20.68 18.48
C ASP A 366 14.61 -19.28 18.24
N ARG A 367 14.95 -18.51 19.29
CA ARG A 367 15.46 -17.13 19.15
C ARG A 367 16.70 -17.03 18.28
N TRP A 368 17.61 -18.01 18.36
CA TRP A 368 18.82 -18.06 17.54
C TRP A 368 18.54 -18.03 16.03
N LYS A 369 17.37 -18.52 15.60
CA LYS A 369 16.93 -18.50 14.19
C LYS A 369 16.59 -17.09 13.72
N THR A 370 16.40 -16.12 14.61
CA THR A 370 16.11 -14.72 14.29
C THR A 370 17.36 -13.84 14.29
N ALA A 371 18.54 -14.44 14.40
CA ALA A 371 19.77 -13.69 14.51
C ALA A 371 20.04 -12.84 13.27
N PHE A 372 20.38 -11.58 13.45
CA PHE A 372 20.71 -10.64 12.39
C PHE A 372 22.10 -10.04 12.59
N THR A 373 22.75 -9.73 11.47
CA THR A 373 24.09 -9.13 11.44
C THR A 373 24.07 -7.72 10.88
N CYS A 374 24.85 -6.84 11.51
CA CYS A 374 25.05 -5.46 11.13
C CYS A 374 26.52 -5.05 11.36
N HIS A 375 26.85 -3.78 11.13
CA HIS A 375 28.21 -3.27 11.39
C HIS A 375 28.60 -3.25 12.88
N ARG A 376 27.63 -3.38 13.81
CA ARG A 376 27.85 -3.49 15.26
C ARG A 376 28.00 -4.93 15.76
N GLY A 377 27.88 -5.94 14.89
CA GLY A 377 28.00 -7.35 15.27
C GLY A 377 26.72 -8.15 15.04
N LEU A 378 26.48 -9.13 15.92
CA LEU A 378 25.41 -10.12 15.81
C LEU A 378 24.44 -9.97 16.99
N TYR A 379 23.15 -9.91 16.69
CA TYR A 379 22.06 -9.82 17.66
C TYR A 379 20.95 -10.80 17.29
N GLN A 380 20.06 -11.13 18.21
CA GLN A 380 18.87 -11.95 17.96
C GLN A 380 17.65 -11.32 18.63
N TYR A 381 16.47 -11.66 18.14
CA TYR A 381 15.21 -11.17 18.70
C TYR A 381 14.70 -12.06 19.83
N LYS A 382 14.23 -11.42 20.90
CA LYS A 382 13.46 -12.03 22.00
C LYS A 382 11.97 -12.06 21.69
N THR A 383 11.48 -11.08 20.93
CA THR A 383 10.10 -10.93 20.49
C THR A 383 9.99 -10.98 18.97
N VAL A 384 8.82 -11.29 18.41
CA VAL A 384 8.66 -11.60 17.00
C VAL A 384 9.03 -10.39 16.13
N PRO A 385 10.09 -10.48 15.29
CA PRO A 385 10.43 -9.39 14.39
C PRO A 385 9.49 -9.36 13.18
N PHE A 386 9.39 -8.17 12.57
CA PHE A 386 8.81 -8.04 11.24
C PHE A 386 9.59 -8.85 10.20
N GLY A 387 8.87 -9.36 9.19
CA GLY A 387 9.44 -10.10 8.08
C GLY A 387 9.46 -11.62 8.23
N LEU A 388 9.12 -12.17 9.40
CA LEU A 388 8.92 -13.61 9.54
C LEU A 388 7.60 -14.06 8.89
N LYS A 389 7.66 -15.13 8.10
CA LYS A 389 6.53 -15.65 7.32
C LYS A 389 5.27 -15.94 8.15
N ASN A 390 5.45 -16.55 9.31
CA ASN A 390 4.34 -17.00 10.14
C ASN A 390 3.88 -15.95 11.18
N ALA A 391 4.55 -14.79 11.28
CA ALA A 391 4.19 -13.76 12.25
C ALA A 391 2.72 -13.32 12.13
N PRO A 392 2.15 -13.05 10.92
CA PRO A 392 0.75 -12.67 10.79
C PRO A 392 -0.22 -13.76 11.28
N ALA A 393 0.07 -15.03 10.96
CA ALA A 393 -0.79 -16.16 11.33
C ALA A 393 -0.83 -16.37 12.85
N VAL A 394 0.33 -16.30 13.51
CA VAL A 394 0.43 -16.48 14.96
C VAL A 394 -0.20 -15.28 15.69
N PHE A 395 0.01 -14.07 15.18
CA PHE A 395 -0.58 -12.87 15.77
C PHE A 395 -2.10 -12.81 15.59
N GLN A 396 -2.64 -13.18 14.43
CA GLN A 396 -4.08 -13.32 14.24
C GLN A 396 -4.67 -14.32 15.24
N ARG A 397 -4.02 -15.46 15.47
CA ARG A 397 -4.46 -16.46 16.44
C ARG A 397 -4.45 -15.95 17.88
N LEU A 398 -3.51 -15.08 18.23
CA LEU A 398 -3.48 -14.38 19.52
C LEU A 398 -4.67 -13.42 19.63
N MET A 399 -4.87 -12.57 18.62
CA MET A 399 -5.95 -11.59 18.62
C MET A 399 -7.32 -12.25 18.65
N ASP A 400 -7.52 -13.35 17.92
CA ASP A 400 -8.75 -14.13 17.97
C ASP A 400 -9.06 -14.64 19.38
N ARG A 401 -8.04 -15.01 20.18
CA ARG A 401 -8.21 -15.39 21.59
C ARG A 401 -8.53 -14.20 22.48
N ILE A 402 -7.89 -13.05 22.25
CA ILE A 402 -8.14 -11.82 23.00
C ILE A 402 -9.58 -11.32 22.76
N LEU A 403 -10.08 -11.41 21.53
CA LEU A 403 -11.46 -11.06 21.22
C LEU A 403 -12.45 -12.04 21.85
N GLY A 404 -12.11 -13.34 21.91
CA GLY A 404 -12.96 -14.36 22.54
C GLY A 404 -14.40 -14.32 22.02
N ASP A 405 -15.37 -14.21 22.95
CA ASP A 405 -16.80 -14.18 22.62
C ASP A 405 -17.27 -12.89 21.94
N LEU A 406 -16.46 -11.83 21.94
CA LEU A 406 -16.77 -10.60 21.20
C LEU A 406 -16.64 -10.81 19.69
N ARG A 407 -15.81 -11.76 19.29
CA ARG A 407 -15.50 -12.04 17.89
C ARG A 407 -16.78 -12.36 17.11
N TRP A 408 -16.96 -11.70 15.96
CA TRP A 408 -18.12 -11.86 15.08
C TRP A 408 -19.46 -11.40 15.67
N ARG A 409 -19.48 -10.82 16.88
CA ARG A 409 -20.68 -10.26 17.50
C ARG A 409 -20.59 -8.74 17.65
N HIS A 410 -19.51 -8.31 18.30
CA HIS A 410 -19.24 -6.91 18.62
C HIS A 410 -17.84 -6.49 18.17
N ALA A 411 -16.93 -7.42 17.88
CA ALA A 411 -15.58 -7.12 17.46
C ALA A 411 -15.13 -7.99 16.28
N VAL A 412 -14.31 -7.40 15.42
CA VAL A 412 -13.59 -8.07 14.33
C VAL A 412 -12.12 -7.66 14.42
N VAL A 413 -11.23 -8.55 14.00
CA VAL A 413 -9.80 -8.26 13.94
C VAL A 413 -9.20 -8.76 12.65
N TYR A 414 -8.39 -7.91 12.02
CA TYR A 414 -7.57 -8.25 10.88
C TYR A 414 -6.11 -7.93 11.21
N ILE A 415 -5.34 -8.96 11.57
CA ILE A 415 -3.96 -8.84 12.04
C ILE A 415 -3.88 -7.88 13.24
N ASP A 416 -3.43 -6.65 13.03
CA ASP A 416 -3.20 -5.64 14.09
C ASP A 416 -4.41 -4.70 14.28
N ASP A 417 -5.32 -4.63 13.31
CA ASP A 417 -6.48 -3.73 13.30
C ASP A 417 -7.68 -4.39 13.97
N VAL A 418 -8.04 -3.93 15.18
CA VAL A 418 -9.25 -4.36 15.90
C VAL A 418 -10.34 -3.31 15.71
N VAL A 419 -11.53 -3.76 15.35
CA VAL A 419 -12.71 -2.91 15.25
C VAL A 419 -13.81 -3.44 16.14
N ILE A 420 -14.29 -2.59 17.05
CA ILE A 420 -15.52 -2.81 17.81
C ILE A 420 -16.66 -2.09 17.12
N ALA A 421 -17.82 -2.75 17.01
CA ALA A 421 -19.03 -2.17 16.44
C ALA A 421 -20.29 -2.65 17.17
N SER A 422 -21.14 -1.70 17.58
CA SER A 422 -22.37 -1.97 18.34
C SER A 422 -23.55 -1.11 17.88
N HIS A 423 -24.77 -1.44 18.34
CA HIS A 423 -25.98 -0.66 18.04
C HIS A 423 -26.22 0.43 19.07
N THR A 424 -25.91 0.16 20.34
CA THR A 424 -26.11 1.09 21.46
C THR A 424 -24.78 1.40 22.16
N MET A 425 -24.71 2.56 22.84
CA MET A 425 -23.50 2.99 23.53
C MET A 425 -23.15 2.06 24.70
N ALA A 426 -24.15 1.57 25.43
CA ALA A 426 -23.97 0.64 26.53
C ALA A 426 -23.36 -0.70 26.07
N GLU A 427 -23.86 -1.28 24.96
CA GLU A 427 -23.24 -2.46 24.34
C GLU A 427 -21.79 -2.19 23.94
N HIS A 428 -21.54 -1.00 23.38
CA HIS A 428 -20.23 -0.61 22.90
C HIS A 428 -19.22 -0.47 24.05
N ALA A 429 -19.62 0.17 25.13
CA ALA A 429 -18.82 0.33 26.35
C ALA A 429 -18.51 -1.04 26.98
N ALA A 430 -19.50 -1.94 27.06
CA ALA A 430 -19.30 -3.29 27.58
C ALA A 430 -18.34 -4.13 26.72
N ALA A 431 -18.45 -4.04 25.39
CA ALA A 431 -17.54 -4.71 24.47
C ALA A 431 -16.11 -4.15 24.56
N LEU A 432 -15.96 -2.83 24.67
CA LEU A 432 -14.68 -2.16 24.84
C LEU A 432 -14.02 -2.55 26.17
N ASP A 433 -14.77 -2.52 27.27
CA ASP A 433 -14.29 -2.96 28.58
C ASP A 433 -13.78 -4.41 28.55
N ALA A 434 -14.56 -5.33 27.97
CA ALA A 434 -14.16 -6.73 27.86
C ALA A 434 -12.89 -6.90 27.01
N LEU A 435 -12.79 -6.21 25.87
CA LEU A 435 -11.60 -6.26 25.02
C LEU A 435 -10.36 -5.74 25.77
N LEU A 436 -10.44 -4.57 26.40
CA LEU A 436 -9.32 -3.95 27.09
C LEU A 436 -8.87 -4.80 28.29
N ARG A 437 -9.80 -5.38 29.06
CA ARG A 437 -9.47 -6.34 30.13
C ARG A 437 -8.72 -7.57 29.60
N ASN A 438 -9.18 -8.14 28.49
CA ASN A 438 -8.55 -9.31 27.88
C ASN A 438 -7.14 -8.97 27.36
N ALA A 439 -6.98 -7.79 26.73
CA ALA A 439 -5.69 -7.32 26.23
C ALA A 439 -4.68 -7.09 27.37
N THR A 440 -5.09 -6.39 28.44
CA THR A 440 -4.27 -6.19 29.65
C THR A 440 -3.86 -7.53 30.26
N SER A 441 -4.80 -8.47 30.41
CA SER A 441 -4.53 -9.79 30.97
C SER A 441 -3.56 -10.61 30.11
N ALA A 442 -3.61 -10.43 28.79
CA ALA A 442 -2.67 -11.06 27.86
C ALA A 442 -1.30 -10.37 27.82
N GLY A 443 -1.19 -9.13 28.33
CA GLY A 443 0.00 -8.28 28.23
C GLY A 443 0.14 -7.51 26.92
N LEU A 444 -0.94 -7.45 26.12
CA LEU A 444 -1.00 -6.67 24.87
C LEU A 444 -1.36 -5.21 25.17
N ARG A 445 -0.72 -4.27 24.48
CA ARG A 445 -0.98 -2.84 24.55
C ARG A 445 -1.35 -2.23 23.20
N PHE A 446 -2.26 -1.27 23.23
CA PHE A 446 -2.70 -0.50 22.05
C PHE A 446 -2.02 0.87 21.96
N SER A 447 -2.01 1.43 20.74
CA SER A 447 -1.43 2.74 20.44
C SER A 447 -2.49 3.83 20.61
N LEU A 448 -2.29 4.74 21.57
CA LEU A 448 -3.24 5.85 21.78
C LEU A 448 -3.43 6.72 20.54
N ALA A 449 -2.33 7.07 19.86
CA ALA A 449 -2.37 8.00 18.73
C ALA A 449 -3.19 7.48 17.54
N LYS A 450 -3.20 6.16 17.37
CA LYS A 450 -3.87 5.44 16.28
C LYS A 450 -5.26 4.94 16.64
N CYS A 451 -5.56 4.79 17.93
CA CYS A 451 -6.89 4.42 18.37
C CYS A 451 -7.90 5.55 18.15
N THR A 452 -9.14 5.18 17.87
CA THR A 452 -10.28 6.11 17.82
C THR A 452 -11.52 5.43 18.38
N PHE A 453 -12.23 6.11 19.27
CA PHE A 453 -13.32 5.53 20.05
C PHE A 453 -14.67 6.16 19.74
N ALA A 454 -15.72 5.35 19.80
CA ALA A 454 -17.13 5.72 19.68
C ALA A 454 -17.48 6.73 18.56
N VAL A 455 -17.07 6.42 17.32
CA VAL A 455 -17.39 7.23 16.13
C VAL A 455 -18.56 6.65 15.33
N PRO A 456 -19.32 7.47 14.59
CA PRO A 456 -20.45 7.01 13.76
C PRO A 456 -20.04 6.28 12.48
N SER A 457 -18.77 6.38 12.09
CA SER A 457 -18.20 5.70 10.93
C SER A 457 -16.69 5.52 11.07
N LEU A 458 -16.14 4.46 10.47
CA LEU A 458 -14.71 4.26 10.29
C LEU A 458 -14.40 3.89 8.82
N VAL A 459 -13.16 4.04 8.36
CA VAL A 459 -12.64 3.29 7.20
C VAL A 459 -12.01 2.02 7.74
N LEU A 460 -12.15 0.89 7.05
CA LEU A 460 -11.49 -0.37 7.39
C LEU A 460 -11.15 -1.07 6.10
N LEU A 461 -9.91 -1.55 5.93
CA LEU A 461 -9.46 -2.25 4.71
C LEU A 461 -9.83 -1.50 3.42
N GLY A 462 -9.77 -0.16 3.45
CA GLY A 462 -10.08 0.70 2.29
C GLY A 462 -11.57 0.89 1.97
N ARG A 463 -12.50 0.50 2.86
CA ARG A 463 -13.94 0.80 2.72
C ARG A 463 -14.44 1.57 3.93
N LYS A 464 -15.27 2.58 3.70
CA LYS A 464 -15.97 3.32 4.77
C LYS A 464 -17.14 2.48 5.26
N VAL A 465 -17.24 2.30 6.56
CA VAL A 465 -18.33 1.62 7.25
C VAL A 465 -19.06 2.61 8.13
N SER A 466 -20.39 2.62 8.03
CA SER A 466 -21.27 3.48 8.83
C SER A 466 -22.61 2.80 9.06
N GLY A 467 -23.47 3.42 9.86
CA GLY A 467 -24.87 2.99 10.03
C GLY A 467 -25.68 2.93 8.73
N ALA A 468 -25.25 3.63 7.67
CA ALA A 468 -25.89 3.60 6.35
C ALA A 468 -25.40 2.44 5.45
N GLY A 469 -24.36 1.70 5.85
CA GLY A 469 -23.77 0.61 5.08
C GLY A 469 -22.27 0.79 4.79
N VAL A 470 -21.79 0.02 3.81
CA VAL A 470 -20.38 -0.01 3.38
C VAL A 470 -20.23 0.73 2.05
N ALA A 471 -19.33 1.71 1.98
CA ALA A 471 -18.99 2.47 0.78
C ALA A 471 -17.49 2.34 0.46
N VAL A 472 -17.12 2.43 -0.82
CA VAL A 472 -15.70 2.46 -1.24
C VAL A 472 -15.08 3.79 -0.81
N TRP A 473 -13.87 3.75 -0.26
CA TRP A 473 -13.15 4.96 0.16
C TRP A 473 -12.48 5.64 -1.03
N GLU A 474 -12.72 6.94 -1.21
CA GLU A 474 -12.32 7.73 -2.39
C GLU A 474 -10.80 7.73 -2.64
N ASP A 475 -9.96 7.68 -1.60
CA ASP A 475 -8.50 7.70 -1.78
C ASP A 475 -7.92 6.36 -2.27
N ARG A 476 -8.65 5.24 -2.09
CA ARG A 476 -8.23 3.93 -2.62
C ARG A 476 -8.78 3.66 -4.02
N ALA A 477 -9.78 4.43 -4.46
CA ALA A 477 -10.26 4.44 -5.84
C ALA A 477 -9.35 5.26 -6.79
N LYS A 478 -8.31 5.90 -6.23
CA LYS A 478 -7.31 6.72 -6.93
C LYS A 478 -5.93 6.07 -7.04
N ALA A 479 -5.77 4.83 -6.55
CA ALA A 479 -4.52 4.06 -6.65
C ALA A 479 -4.58 3.06 -7.80
#